data_AF-A0A6L5XLB5-F1
#
_entry.id   AF-A0A6L5XLB5-F1
#
_cell.length_a   1.000
_cell.length_b   1.000
_cell.length_c   1.000
_cell.angle_alpha   90.00
_cell.angle_beta   90.00
_cell.angle_gamma   90.00
#
_symmetry.space_group_name_H-M   'P 1'
#
loop_
_entity.id
_entity.type
_entity.pdbx_description
1 polymer ?
#
loop_
_entity_poly.entity_id
_entity_poly.type
_entity_poly.pdbx_seq_one_letter_code
_entity_poly.pdbx_strand_id
1 'polypeptide(L)'
;MPDDLSQLESAIHGAARDGRITEQTLLELASAAGVDLLAAQRAACRVGIWPARYVRNARQLSLQDQLALLESRVLLVGLGGLGGWLLELLARLGVGAITGVDADRFEESNLNRQLLGDADNLGQSKAEAAAARMAVVNPATHFTPVARFADEALSVRLLRGMDLALDALGGLDCRLPLQEAAARADVPLVSAGIAGLTGWVAVVLPGRPGPVQWLGAGAAESATAPEEELGNLAPTAAMAASLQAAEALKLLTGRPPAPGMFIFDLADGDVQRIRL
;
A
#
# COMPACT_ATOMS: atom_id res chain seq x y z
N MET A 1 -14.99 -23.39 17.09
CA MET A 1 -14.83 -22.16 16.29
C MET A 1 -15.35 -20.90 17.00
N PRO A 2 -16.63 -20.75 17.40
CA PRO A 2 -17.05 -19.58 18.20
C PRO A 2 -16.41 -19.52 19.59
N ASP A 3 -16.23 -20.70 20.20
CA ASP A 3 -15.64 -20.83 21.55
C ASP A 3 -14.15 -20.47 21.57
N ASP A 4 -13.41 -20.78 20.50
CA ASP A 4 -11.95 -20.60 20.45
C ASP A 4 -11.55 -19.11 20.34
N LEU A 5 -12.31 -18.32 19.55
CA LEU A 5 -12.11 -16.87 19.44
C LEU A 5 -12.44 -16.15 20.75
N SER A 6 -13.53 -16.54 21.41
CA SER A 6 -13.93 -15.96 22.69
C SER A 6 -12.91 -16.25 23.80
N GLN A 7 -12.33 -17.46 23.79
CA GLN A 7 -11.25 -17.84 24.70
C GLN A 7 -9.96 -17.04 24.43
N LEU A 8 -9.57 -16.88 23.16
CA LEU A 8 -8.41 -16.07 22.78
C LEU A 8 -8.55 -14.60 23.25
N GLU A 9 -9.71 -14.00 23.02
CA GLU A 9 -10.04 -12.64 23.44
C GLU A 9 -9.92 -12.48 24.98
N SER A 10 -10.46 -13.42 25.75
CA SER A 10 -10.30 -13.44 27.21
C SER A 10 -8.84 -13.59 27.64
N ALA A 11 -8.07 -14.45 26.96
CA ALA A 11 -6.66 -14.66 27.27
C ALA A 11 -5.82 -13.41 26.98
N ILE A 12 -6.08 -12.73 25.86
CA ILE A 12 -5.44 -11.45 25.51
C ILE A 12 -5.71 -10.41 26.60
N HIS A 13 -6.97 -10.26 27.04
CA HIS A 13 -7.32 -9.30 28.08
C HIS A 13 -6.60 -9.59 29.41
N GLY A 14 -6.46 -10.87 29.79
CA GLY A 14 -5.72 -11.27 31.01
C GLY A 14 -4.20 -11.06 30.92
N ALA A 15 -3.63 -11.20 29.72
CA ALA A 15 -2.20 -11.05 29.48
C ALA A 15 -1.76 -9.59 29.24
N ALA A 16 -2.66 -8.72 28.79
CA ALA A 16 -2.37 -7.33 28.49
C ALA A 16 -1.91 -6.53 29.72
N ARG A 17 -1.05 -5.54 29.50
CA ARG A 17 -0.54 -4.62 30.53
C ARG A 17 -0.61 -3.19 29.99
N ASP A 18 -1.11 -2.25 30.78
CA ASP A 18 -1.28 -0.84 30.40
C ASP A 18 -2.03 -0.64 29.07
N GLY A 19 -3.07 -1.45 28.82
CA GLY A 19 -3.89 -1.37 27.60
C GLY A 19 -3.19 -1.83 26.31
N ARG A 20 -2.06 -2.54 26.43
CA ARG A 20 -1.31 -3.08 25.28
C ARG A 20 -0.81 -4.51 25.54
N ILE A 21 -0.49 -5.21 24.46
CA ILE A 21 0.03 -6.58 24.49
C ILE A 21 1.22 -6.73 23.54
N THR A 22 2.28 -7.40 23.98
CA THR A 22 3.49 -7.57 23.18
C THR A 22 3.26 -8.55 22.02
N GLU A 23 4.04 -8.42 20.96
CA GLU A 23 3.98 -9.34 19.82
C GLU A 23 4.35 -10.77 20.21
N GLN A 24 5.35 -10.94 21.09
CA GLN A 24 5.74 -12.25 21.62
C GLN A 24 4.57 -12.93 22.35
N THR A 25 3.88 -12.20 23.23
CA THR A 25 2.70 -12.73 23.93
C THR A 25 1.56 -13.05 22.96
N LEU A 26 1.33 -12.20 21.95
CA LEU A 26 0.32 -12.49 20.92
C LEU A 26 0.65 -13.74 20.12
N LEU A 27 1.92 -13.97 19.78
CA LEU A 27 2.38 -15.18 19.09
C LEU A 27 2.13 -16.44 19.92
N GLU A 28 2.43 -16.40 21.22
CA GLU A 28 2.17 -17.52 22.14
C GLU A 28 0.68 -17.83 22.24
N LEU A 29 -0.17 -16.80 22.39
CA LEU A 29 -1.62 -16.95 22.44
C LEU A 29 -2.22 -17.41 21.11
N ALA A 30 -1.72 -16.89 19.98
CA ALA A 30 -2.14 -17.28 18.64
C ALA A 30 -1.83 -18.76 18.38
N SER A 31 -0.61 -19.19 18.73
CA SER A 31 -0.18 -20.59 18.63
C SER A 31 -1.05 -21.51 19.48
N ALA A 32 -1.33 -21.13 20.74
CA ALA A 32 -2.20 -21.91 21.63
C ALA A 32 -3.65 -22.02 21.12
N ALA A 33 -4.15 -20.98 20.42
CA ALA A 33 -5.49 -20.95 19.84
C ALA A 33 -5.56 -21.52 18.40
N GLY A 34 -4.44 -21.91 17.80
CA GLY A 34 -4.39 -22.43 16.43
C GLY A 34 -4.71 -21.39 15.35
N VAL A 35 -4.41 -20.11 15.60
CA VAL A 35 -4.62 -19.00 14.65
C VAL A 35 -3.31 -18.30 14.31
N ASP A 36 -3.32 -17.51 13.23
CA ASP A 36 -2.17 -16.68 12.86
C ASP A 36 -2.04 -15.41 13.74
N LEU A 37 -0.89 -14.74 13.63
CA LEU A 37 -0.62 -13.51 14.37
C LEU A 37 -1.59 -12.38 14.00
N LEU A 38 -2.05 -12.32 12.74
CA LEU A 38 -2.99 -11.29 12.28
C LEU A 38 -4.34 -11.42 12.98
N ALA A 39 -4.86 -12.64 13.10
CA ALA A 39 -6.08 -12.96 13.82
C ALA A 39 -5.97 -12.57 15.31
N ALA A 40 -4.83 -12.85 15.95
CA ALA A 40 -4.59 -12.44 17.33
C ALA A 40 -4.48 -10.91 17.49
N GLN A 41 -3.84 -10.20 16.54
CA GLN A 41 -3.80 -8.74 16.52
C GLN A 41 -5.21 -8.13 16.35
N ARG A 42 -6.04 -8.70 15.48
CA ARG A 42 -7.45 -8.29 15.31
C ARG A 42 -8.24 -8.52 16.59
N ALA A 43 -8.11 -9.70 17.21
CA ALA A 43 -8.76 -10.03 18.48
C ALA A 43 -8.37 -9.04 19.59
N ALA A 44 -7.08 -8.68 19.68
CA ALA A 44 -6.63 -7.66 20.63
C ALA A 44 -7.32 -6.31 20.43
N CYS A 45 -7.40 -5.82 19.19
CA CYS A 45 -8.10 -4.57 18.90
C CYS A 45 -9.60 -4.63 19.27
N ARG A 46 -10.26 -5.76 19.03
CA ARG A 46 -11.69 -5.97 19.37
C ARG A 46 -11.97 -5.87 20.87
N VAL A 47 -11.05 -6.36 21.70
CA VAL A 47 -11.16 -6.29 23.17
C VAL A 47 -10.55 -5.03 23.78
N GLY A 48 -10.27 -3.99 22.99
CA GLY A 48 -9.79 -2.73 23.53
C GLY A 48 -8.30 -2.72 23.89
N ILE A 49 -7.51 -3.67 23.38
CA ILE A 49 -6.07 -3.79 23.67
C ILE A 49 -5.24 -3.48 22.42
N TRP A 50 -4.26 -2.59 22.55
CA TRP A 50 -3.33 -2.30 21.46
C TRP A 50 -2.31 -3.42 21.27
N PRO A 51 -2.15 -4.01 20.07
CA PRO A 51 -0.93 -4.70 19.72
C PRO A 51 0.24 -3.70 19.84
N ALA A 52 1.26 -4.03 20.63
CA ALA A 52 2.30 -3.08 21.04
C ALA A 52 3.01 -2.44 19.85
N ARG A 53 3.13 -3.15 18.72
CA ARG A 53 3.77 -2.63 17.50
C ARG A 53 3.07 -1.40 16.91
N TYR A 54 1.76 -1.26 17.13
CA TYR A 54 0.95 -0.16 16.63
C TYR A 54 0.65 0.91 17.68
N VAL A 55 1.18 0.80 18.90
CA VAL A 55 0.90 1.75 19.99
C VAL A 55 1.29 3.20 19.64
N ARG A 56 2.21 3.41 18.70
CA ARG A 56 2.63 4.73 18.22
C ARG A 56 1.66 5.36 17.22
N ASN A 57 0.71 4.59 16.70
CA ASN A 57 -0.41 5.11 15.92
C ASN A 57 -1.49 5.72 16.83
N ALA A 58 -1.48 5.37 18.12
CA ALA A 58 -2.43 5.88 19.09
C ALA A 58 -2.39 7.42 19.18
N ARG A 59 -3.51 8.02 19.58
CA ARG A 59 -3.82 9.47 19.53
C ARG A 59 -4.24 9.99 18.16
N GLN A 60 -3.71 9.43 17.08
CA GLN A 60 -4.17 9.74 15.73
C GLN A 60 -5.22 8.73 15.24
N LEU A 61 -5.00 7.45 15.54
CA LEU A 61 -5.90 6.34 15.23
C LEU A 61 -6.54 5.78 16.51
N SER A 62 -7.81 5.44 16.41
CA SER A 62 -8.52 4.62 17.39
C SER A 62 -8.19 3.13 17.20
N LEU A 63 -8.56 2.28 18.18
CA LEU A 63 -8.45 0.82 18.01
C LEU A 63 -9.35 0.29 16.89
N GLN A 64 -10.48 0.96 16.64
CA GLN A 64 -11.36 0.63 15.51
C GLN A 64 -10.70 0.98 14.17
N ASP A 65 -10.00 2.11 14.09
CA ASP A 65 -9.20 2.44 12.90
C ASP A 65 -8.08 1.40 12.68
N GLN A 66 -7.38 1.00 13.74
CA GLN A 66 -6.33 -0.02 13.63
C GLN A 66 -6.91 -1.38 13.25
N LEU A 67 -8.07 -1.76 13.79
CA LEU A 67 -8.78 -2.97 13.40
C LEU A 67 -9.16 -2.94 11.91
N ALA A 68 -9.70 -1.82 11.42
CA ALA A 68 -10.03 -1.65 10.01
C ALA A 68 -8.80 -1.83 9.10
N LEU A 69 -7.65 -1.26 9.47
CA LEU A 69 -6.38 -1.50 8.75
C LEU A 69 -6.00 -2.98 8.75
N LEU A 70 -6.06 -3.65 9.91
CA LEU A 70 -5.74 -5.08 10.02
C LEU A 70 -6.73 -5.97 9.26
N GLU A 71 -7.95 -5.51 9.00
CA GLU A 71 -8.96 -6.25 8.22
C GLU A 71 -8.89 -5.94 6.72
N SER A 72 -8.24 -4.84 6.35
CA SER A 72 -8.15 -4.35 4.97
C SER A 72 -7.34 -5.24 4.04
N ARG A 73 -7.75 -5.27 2.77
CA ARG A 73 -7.16 -5.98 1.64
C ARG A 73 -6.82 -4.99 0.54
N VAL A 74 -5.54 -4.86 0.23
CA VAL A 74 -5.02 -3.88 -0.74
C VAL A 74 -4.40 -4.58 -1.94
N LEU A 75 -4.72 -4.11 -3.14
CA LEU A 75 -3.97 -4.43 -4.35
C LEU A 75 -2.93 -3.33 -4.60
N LEU A 76 -1.65 -3.69 -4.63
CA LEU A 76 -0.54 -2.79 -4.95
C LEU A 76 0.05 -3.19 -6.31
N VAL A 77 -0.09 -2.33 -7.30
CA VAL A 77 0.35 -2.59 -8.67
C VAL A 77 1.59 -1.74 -8.97
N GLY A 78 2.71 -2.42 -9.25
CA GLY A 78 4.05 -1.84 -9.29
C GLY A 78 4.75 -1.94 -7.93
N LEU A 79 5.93 -2.54 -7.92
CA LEU A 79 6.83 -2.73 -6.76
C LEU A 79 8.20 -2.07 -7.00
N GLY A 80 8.24 -1.09 -7.90
CA GLY A 80 9.42 -0.29 -8.20
C GLY A 80 9.64 0.86 -7.22
N GLY A 81 10.00 2.04 -7.75
CA GLY A 81 10.37 3.22 -6.95
C GLY A 81 9.29 3.64 -5.97
N LEU A 82 8.05 3.81 -6.42
CA LEU A 82 6.92 4.13 -5.55
C LEU A 82 6.47 2.93 -4.71
N GLY A 83 6.30 1.79 -5.37
CA GLY A 83 5.72 0.59 -4.79
C GLY A 83 6.50 0.02 -3.61
N GLY A 84 7.83 0.02 -3.68
CA GLY A 84 8.68 -0.46 -2.58
C GLY A 84 8.49 0.36 -1.29
N TRP A 85 8.51 1.70 -1.39
CA TRP A 85 8.25 2.57 -0.24
C TRP A 85 6.81 2.45 0.25
N LEU A 86 5.85 2.38 -0.66
CA LEU A 86 4.43 2.25 -0.31
C LEU A 86 4.16 0.93 0.44
N LEU A 87 4.74 -0.18 -0.01
CA LEU A 87 4.68 -1.47 0.68
C LEU A 87 5.17 -1.38 2.13
N GLU A 88 6.34 -0.77 2.34
CA GLU A 88 6.93 -0.57 3.67
C GLU A 88 6.00 0.25 4.59
N LEU A 89 5.41 1.32 4.06
CA LEU A 89 4.49 2.17 4.81
C LEU A 89 3.20 1.44 5.19
N LEU A 90 2.58 0.72 4.27
CA LEU A 90 1.35 -0.05 4.53
C LEU A 90 1.60 -1.19 5.52
N ALA A 91 2.73 -1.88 5.39
CA ALA A 91 3.14 -2.92 6.33
C ALA A 91 3.28 -2.36 7.75
N ARG A 92 3.90 -1.19 7.90
CA ARG A 92 4.10 -0.54 9.21
C ARG A 92 2.81 0.04 9.79
N LEU A 93 1.87 0.48 8.94
CA LEU A 93 0.52 0.88 9.35
C LEU A 93 -0.31 -0.32 9.85
N GLY A 94 0.04 -1.54 9.44
CA GLY A 94 -0.67 -2.75 9.82
C GLY A 94 -1.82 -3.09 8.87
N VAL A 95 -1.67 -2.83 7.57
CA VAL A 95 -2.60 -3.35 6.56
C VAL A 95 -2.58 -4.88 6.60
N GLY A 96 -3.75 -5.49 6.72
CA GLY A 96 -3.89 -6.93 6.96
C GLY A 96 -3.45 -7.82 5.80
N ALA A 97 -3.87 -7.48 4.58
CA ALA A 97 -3.50 -8.23 3.39
C ALA A 97 -3.10 -7.32 2.24
N ILE A 98 -2.00 -7.66 1.57
CA ILE A 98 -1.48 -6.92 0.42
C ILE A 98 -1.18 -7.91 -0.70
N THR A 99 -1.79 -7.73 -1.86
CA THR A 99 -1.38 -8.42 -3.09
C THR A 99 -0.48 -7.48 -3.88
N GLY A 100 0.79 -7.83 -4.03
CA GLY A 100 1.78 -7.04 -4.77
C GLY A 100 1.99 -7.60 -6.18
N VAL A 101 1.82 -6.77 -7.20
CA VAL A 101 1.92 -7.18 -8.61
C VAL A 101 3.06 -6.44 -9.29
N ASP A 102 4.06 -7.17 -9.78
CA ASP A 102 5.14 -6.60 -10.59
C ASP A 102 5.78 -7.73 -11.43
N ALA A 103 5.99 -7.49 -12.72
CA ALA A 103 6.56 -8.49 -13.64
C ALA A 103 8.09 -8.44 -13.70
N ASP A 104 8.68 -7.36 -13.21
CA ASP A 104 10.07 -7.03 -13.46
C ASP A 104 11.02 -7.73 -12.47
N ARG A 105 12.29 -7.62 -12.81
CA ARG A 105 13.42 -7.95 -11.94
C ARG A 105 14.20 -6.70 -11.61
N PHE A 106 15.01 -6.74 -10.55
CA PHE A 106 15.88 -5.61 -10.23
C PHE A 106 17.06 -5.52 -11.19
N GLU A 107 17.34 -4.29 -11.60
CA GLU A 107 18.51 -3.90 -12.38
C GLU A 107 19.35 -2.87 -11.61
N GLU A 108 20.61 -2.68 -11.98
CA GLU A 108 21.48 -1.69 -11.31
C GLU A 108 20.90 -0.27 -11.33
N SER A 109 20.21 0.10 -12.41
CA SER A 109 19.51 1.38 -12.58
C SER A 109 18.39 1.60 -11.54
N ASN A 110 17.96 0.55 -10.84
CA ASN A 110 16.89 0.60 -9.84
C ASN A 110 17.43 0.98 -8.45
N LEU A 111 18.70 0.68 -8.17
CA LEU A 111 19.32 0.86 -6.85
C LEU A 111 19.36 2.33 -6.41
N ASN A 112 19.21 3.28 -7.35
CA ASN A 112 19.20 4.70 -7.06
C ASN A 112 17.97 5.15 -6.24
N ARG A 113 16.85 4.42 -6.28
CA ARG A 113 15.55 4.90 -5.75
C ARG A 113 14.59 3.82 -5.24
N GLN A 114 14.72 2.58 -5.68
CA GLN A 114 13.78 1.52 -5.32
C GLN A 114 14.19 0.92 -3.98
N LEU A 115 13.36 1.07 -2.95
CA LEU A 115 13.68 0.67 -1.57
C LEU A 115 14.14 -0.79 -1.44
N LEU A 116 13.56 -1.67 -2.26
CA LEU A 116 13.83 -3.11 -2.25
C LEU A 116 14.99 -3.51 -3.17
N GLY A 117 15.52 -2.57 -3.96
CA GLY A 117 16.68 -2.79 -4.80
C GLY A 117 17.95 -2.63 -3.97
N ASP A 118 18.64 -3.74 -3.73
CA ASP A 118 19.98 -3.79 -3.17
C ASP A 118 20.88 -4.71 -4.02
N ALA A 119 22.16 -4.80 -3.66
CA ALA A 119 23.12 -5.62 -4.39
C ALA A 119 22.75 -7.11 -4.39
N ASP A 120 22.10 -7.61 -3.34
CA ASP A 120 21.72 -9.01 -3.20
C ASP A 120 20.48 -9.34 -4.04
N ASN A 121 19.63 -8.34 -4.32
CA ASN A 121 18.40 -8.49 -5.09
C ASN A 121 18.56 -8.31 -6.61
N LEU A 122 19.75 -7.98 -7.12
CA LEU A 122 19.98 -7.85 -8.57
C LEU A 122 19.58 -9.12 -9.33
N GLY A 123 18.77 -8.96 -10.38
CA GLY A 123 18.21 -10.05 -11.17
C GLY A 123 17.07 -10.83 -10.49
N GLN A 124 16.76 -10.57 -9.22
CA GLN A 124 15.62 -11.19 -8.53
C GLN A 124 14.29 -10.52 -8.92
N SER A 125 13.21 -11.29 -8.83
CA SER A 125 11.85 -10.78 -9.04
C SER A 125 11.50 -9.73 -7.99
N LYS A 126 10.98 -8.57 -8.43
CA LYS A 126 10.54 -7.52 -7.49
C LYS A 126 9.42 -8.01 -6.58
N ALA A 127 8.52 -8.85 -7.10
CA ALA A 127 7.44 -9.45 -6.32
C ALA A 127 7.95 -10.38 -5.22
N GLU A 128 8.95 -11.22 -5.50
CA GLU A 128 9.50 -12.14 -4.50
C GLU A 128 10.35 -11.41 -3.45
N ALA A 129 11.14 -10.41 -3.86
CA ALA A 129 11.87 -9.56 -2.92
C ALA A 129 10.92 -8.80 -1.98
N ALA A 130 9.78 -8.34 -2.49
CA ALA A 130 8.73 -7.74 -1.69
C ALA A 130 8.16 -8.73 -0.65
N ALA A 131 7.94 -9.99 -1.03
CA ALA A 131 7.49 -11.02 -0.09
C ALA A 131 8.52 -11.28 1.02
N ALA A 132 9.81 -11.39 0.65
CA ALA A 132 10.90 -11.54 1.62
C ALA A 132 10.98 -10.33 2.57
N ARG A 133 10.82 -9.11 2.05
CA ARG A 133 10.78 -7.90 2.87
C ARG A 133 9.61 -7.90 3.84
N MET A 134 8.41 -8.26 3.38
CA MET A 134 7.21 -8.30 4.21
C MET A 134 7.33 -9.26 5.38
N ALA A 135 7.92 -10.44 5.16
CA ALA A 135 8.17 -11.41 6.21
C ALA A 135 9.06 -10.86 7.35
N VAL A 136 9.93 -9.90 7.06
CA VAL A 136 10.81 -9.25 8.05
C VAL A 136 10.13 -8.04 8.70
N VAL A 137 9.45 -7.19 7.92
CA VAL A 137 8.89 -5.91 8.41
C VAL A 137 7.63 -6.10 9.24
N ASN A 138 6.72 -6.93 8.74
CA ASN A 138 5.47 -7.24 9.43
C ASN A 138 5.00 -8.65 9.07
N PRO A 139 5.46 -9.69 9.81
CA PRO A 139 5.09 -11.07 9.53
C PRO A 139 3.60 -11.37 9.77
N ALA A 140 2.84 -10.45 10.37
CA ALA A 140 1.40 -10.58 10.49
C ALA A 140 0.66 -10.21 9.20
N THR A 141 1.21 -9.32 8.36
CA THR A 141 0.56 -8.95 7.10
C THR A 141 0.65 -10.10 6.11
N HIS A 142 -0.50 -10.51 5.57
CA HIS A 142 -0.57 -11.52 4.51
C HIS A 142 -0.19 -10.89 3.18
N PHE A 143 1.04 -11.13 2.73
CA PHE A 143 1.51 -10.67 1.43
C PHE A 143 1.38 -11.77 0.36
N THR A 144 0.79 -11.45 -0.79
CA THR A 144 0.71 -12.33 -1.96
C THR A 144 1.52 -11.73 -3.11
N PRO A 145 2.68 -12.30 -3.47
CA PRO A 145 3.44 -11.86 -4.64
C PRO A 145 2.79 -12.36 -5.93
N VAL A 146 2.71 -11.48 -6.93
CA VAL A 146 2.25 -11.80 -8.28
C VAL A 146 3.29 -11.31 -9.29
N ALA A 147 4.19 -12.21 -9.68
CA ALA A 147 5.26 -11.95 -10.65
C ALA A 147 4.74 -11.93 -12.10
N ARG A 148 3.78 -11.06 -12.41
CA ARG A 148 3.12 -10.97 -13.72
C ARG A 148 2.78 -9.53 -14.08
N PHE A 149 2.71 -9.27 -15.38
CA PHE A 149 2.18 -8.01 -15.88
C PHE A 149 0.71 -7.88 -15.54
N ALA A 150 0.31 -6.70 -15.05
CA ALA A 150 -1.05 -6.38 -14.64
C ALA A 150 -1.92 -6.06 -15.87
N ASP A 151 -2.15 -7.05 -16.73
CA ASP A 151 -3.13 -6.91 -17.80
C ASP A 151 -4.56 -6.69 -17.26
N GLU A 152 -5.47 -6.28 -18.14
CA GLU A 152 -6.84 -5.97 -17.76
C GLU A 152 -7.56 -7.17 -17.10
N ALA A 153 -7.40 -8.37 -17.65
CA ALA A 153 -8.07 -9.57 -17.15
C ALA A 153 -7.55 -9.99 -15.77
N LEU A 154 -6.24 -9.90 -15.56
CA LEU A 154 -5.59 -10.13 -14.28
C LEU A 154 -6.04 -9.08 -13.26
N SER A 155 -6.04 -7.81 -13.65
CA SER A 155 -6.43 -6.68 -12.79
C SER A 155 -7.87 -6.84 -12.31
N VAL A 156 -8.83 -7.10 -13.21
CA VAL A 156 -10.23 -7.35 -12.86
C VAL A 156 -10.37 -8.54 -11.89
N ARG A 157 -9.58 -9.60 -12.07
CA ARG A 157 -9.61 -10.76 -11.17
C ARG A 157 -9.05 -10.43 -9.79
N LEU A 158 -7.93 -9.73 -9.73
CA LEU A 158 -7.24 -9.41 -8.47
C LEU A 158 -7.98 -8.38 -7.63
N LEU A 159 -8.71 -7.46 -8.27
CA LEU A 159 -9.49 -6.43 -7.58
C LEU A 159 -10.73 -6.98 -6.85
N ARG A 160 -11.16 -8.22 -7.13
CA ARG A 160 -12.34 -8.81 -6.48
C ARG A 160 -12.10 -8.96 -4.97
N GLY A 161 -12.92 -8.29 -4.18
CA GLY A 161 -12.86 -8.33 -2.72
C GLY A 161 -11.63 -7.60 -2.16
N MET A 162 -11.10 -6.61 -2.87
CA MET A 162 -10.14 -5.65 -2.35
C MET A 162 -10.87 -4.40 -1.87
N ASP A 163 -10.39 -3.80 -0.79
CA ASP A 163 -10.94 -2.56 -0.24
C ASP A 163 -10.34 -1.33 -0.93
N LEU A 164 -9.15 -1.48 -1.51
CA LEU A 164 -8.39 -0.41 -2.14
C LEU A 164 -7.39 -0.95 -3.17
N ALA A 165 -7.21 -0.20 -4.24
CA ALA A 165 -6.12 -0.39 -5.19
C ALA A 165 -5.14 0.79 -5.15
N LEU A 166 -3.86 0.50 -5.35
CA LEU A 166 -2.76 1.48 -5.39
C LEU A 166 -2.00 1.31 -6.71
N ASP A 167 -1.98 2.38 -7.50
CA ASP A 167 -1.24 2.48 -8.76
C ASP A 167 0.12 3.15 -8.52
N ALA A 168 1.14 2.30 -8.54
CA ALA A 168 2.55 2.66 -8.43
C ALA A 168 3.32 2.31 -9.72
N LEU A 169 2.64 2.30 -10.87
CA LEU A 169 3.22 1.99 -12.18
C LEU A 169 4.05 3.14 -12.75
N GLY A 170 5.01 2.81 -13.62
CA GLY A 170 5.59 3.77 -14.58
C GLY A 170 4.78 3.79 -15.87
N GLY A 171 4.81 4.90 -16.61
CA GLY A 171 4.10 5.09 -17.87
C GLY A 171 2.61 5.37 -17.70
N LEU A 172 1.98 5.92 -18.76
CA LEU A 172 0.53 6.16 -18.80
C LEU A 172 -0.24 4.95 -19.32
N ASP A 173 0.34 4.16 -20.22
CA ASP A 173 -0.33 3.08 -20.96
C ASP A 173 -0.91 1.98 -20.05
N CYS A 174 -0.23 1.68 -18.94
CA CYS A 174 -0.63 0.64 -18.00
C CYS A 174 -1.63 1.13 -16.95
N ARG A 175 -1.83 2.45 -16.83
CA ARG A 175 -2.67 3.04 -15.77
C ARG A 175 -4.15 3.07 -16.13
N LEU A 176 -4.48 3.33 -17.40
CA LEU A 176 -5.89 3.38 -17.83
C LEU A 176 -6.60 2.02 -17.66
N PRO A 177 -6.02 0.88 -18.09
CA PRO A 177 -6.65 -0.43 -17.88
C PRO A 177 -6.87 -0.76 -16.39
N LEU A 178 -5.92 -0.39 -15.52
CA LEU A 178 -6.06 -0.57 -14.07
C LEU A 178 -7.19 0.27 -13.50
N GLN A 179 -7.29 1.54 -13.91
CA GLN A 179 -8.37 2.44 -13.48
C GLN A 179 -9.75 1.92 -13.93
N GLU A 180 -9.87 1.45 -15.17
CA GLU A 180 -11.11 0.85 -15.69
C GLU A 180 -11.47 -0.47 -14.98
N ALA A 181 -10.47 -1.30 -14.67
CA ALA A 181 -10.68 -2.50 -13.88
C ALA A 181 -11.16 -2.15 -12.45
N ALA A 182 -10.56 -1.16 -11.80
CA ALA A 182 -10.95 -0.70 -10.46
C ALA A 182 -12.39 -0.15 -10.44
N ALA A 183 -12.75 0.66 -11.44
CA ALA A 183 -14.10 1.18 -11.59
C ALA A 183 -15.15 0.05 -11.77
N ARG A 184 -14.84 -0.99 -12.55
CA ARG A 184 -15.73 -2.15 -12.73
C ARG A 184 -15.84 -3.04 -11.50
N ALA A 185 -14.81 -3.07 -10.67
CA ALA A 185 -14.79 -3.83 -9.42
C ALA A 185 -15.39 -3.05 -8.24
N ASP A 186 -15.80 -1.79 -8.43
CA ASP A 186 -16.23 -0.87 -7.38
C ASP A 186 -15.17 -0.66 -6.28
N VAL A 187 -13.90 -0.61 -6.70
CA VAL A 187 -12.75 -0.43 -5.81
C VAL A 187 -12.14 0.95 -6.02
N PRO A 188 -11.95 1.76 -4.95
CA PRO A 188 -11.24 3.04 -5.08
C PRO A 188 -9.77 2.80 -5.48
N LEU A 189 -9.22 3.72 -6.27
CA LEU A 189 -7.84 3.70 -6.72
C LEU A 189 -7.12 4.95 -6.21
N VAL A 190 -5.95 4.79 -5.58
CA VAL A 190 -5.01 5.90 -5.37
C VAL A 190 -3.90 5.74 -6.39
N SER A 191 -3.66 6.78 -7.18
CA SER A 191 -2.67 6.75 -8.26
C SER A 191 -1.66 7.88 -8.07
N ALA A 192 -0.41 7.62 -8.44
CA ALA A 192 0.65 8.62 -8.43
C ALA A 192 1.66 8.44 -9.55
N GLY A 193 2.26 9.53 -9.99
CA GLY A 193 3.37 9.55 -10.94
C GLY A 193 4.45 10.54 -10.51
N ILE A 194 5.67 10.31 -10.98
CA ILE A 194 6.84 11.12 -10.68
C ILE A 194 7.69 11.30 -11.94
N ALA A 195 8.36 12.44 -12.06
CA ALA A 195 9.39 12.70 -13.06
C ALA A 195 10.35 13.79 -12.51
N GLY A 196 11.65 13.51 -12.49
CA GLY A 196 12.64 14.40 -11.87
C GLY A 196 12.36 14.65 -10.38
N LEU A 197 12.16 15.93 -10.03
CA LEU A 197 11.79 16.41 -8.68
C LEU A 197 10.28 16.68 -8.52
N THR A 198 9.49 16.43 -9.55
CA THR A 198 8.05 16.70 -9.58
C THR A 198 7.26 15.39 -9.43
N GLY A 199 6.09 15.46 -8.81
CA GLY A 199 5.17 14.34 -8.75
C GLY A 199 3.74 14.75 -8.45
N TRP A 200 2.83 13.79 -8.60
CA TRP A 200 1.42 13.96 -8.33
C TRP A 200 0.83 12.74 -7.63
N VAL A 201 -0.24 12.97 -6.86
CA VAL A 201 -1.07 11.91 -6.23
C VAL A 201 -2.54 12.29 -6.34
N ALA A 202 -3.40 11.36 -6.74
CA ALA A 202 -4.84 11.57 -6.76
C ALA A 202 -5.60 10.31 -6.34
N VAL A 203 -6.81 10.53 -5.83
CA VAL A 203 -7.78 9.46 -5.57
C VAL A 203 -8.82 9.43 -6.67
N VAL A 204 -8.99 8.27 -7.29
CA VAL A 204 -10.02 7.99 -8.28
C VAL A 204 -11.06 7.08 -7.64
N LEU A 205 -12.23 7.64 -7.35
CA LEU A 205 -13.36 6.86 -6.85
C LEU A 205 -14.05 6.11 -8.00
N PRO A 206 -14.71 4.97 -7.73
CA PRO A 206 -15.44 4.22 -8.76
C PRO A 206 -16.39 5.11 -9.57
N GLY A 207 -16.33 4.98 -10.90
CA GLY A 207 -17.14 5.76 -11.83
C GLY A 207 -16.77 7.25 -11.97
N ARG A 208 -15.67 7.72 -11.36
CA ARG A 208 -15.16 9.09 -11.52
C ARG A 208 -13.98 9.15 -12.51
N PRO A 209 -13.81 10.27 -13.24
CA PRO A 209 -12.61 10.49 -14.03
C PRO A 209 -11.38 10.63 -13.12
N GLY A 210 -10.19 10.35 -13.66
CA GLY A 210 -8.92 10.37 -12.94
C GLY A 210 -7.80 11.02 -13.75
N PRO A 211 -6.60 11.15 -13.15
CA PRO A 211 -5.46 11.85 -13.77
C PRO A 211 -5.08 11.32 -15.16
N VAL A 212 -5.22 10.02 -15.38
CA VAL A 212 -4.84 9.37 -16.64
C VAL A 212 -5.61 9.95 -17.82
N GLN A 213 -6.89 10.31 -17.64
CA GLN A 213 -7.70 10.94 -18.69
C GLN A 213 -7.28 12.37 -19.03
N TRP A 214 -6.58 13.08 -18.15
CA TRP A 214 -6.16 14.46 -18.38
C TRP A 214 -4.68 14.57 -18.74
N LEU A 215 -3.82 13.74 -18.16
CA LEU A 215 -2.36 13.75 -18.42
C LEU A 215 -2.02 13.25 -19.82
N GLY A 216 -2.85 12.38 -20.42
CA GLY A 216 -2.72 11.95 -21.82
C GLY A 216 -3.48 12.82 -22.83
N ALA A 217 -4.35 13.72 -22.38
CA ALA A 217 -5.17 14.54 -23.26
C ALA A 217 -4.36 15.74 -23.79
N GLY A 218 -3.84 15.61 -25.01
CA GLY A 218 -3.16 16.70 -25.72
C GLY A 218 -1.65 16.74 -25.57
N ALA A 219 -1.03 15.69 -25.00
CA ALA A 219 0.40 15.50 -25.14
C ALA A 219 0.73 15.36 -26.64
N ALA A 220 1.60 16.24 -27.17
CA ALA A 220 2.29 15.93 -28.41
C ALA A 220 2.96 14.57 -28.24
N GLU A 221 3.01 13.75 -29.29
CA GLU A 221 3.73 12.48 -29.32
C GLU A 221 5.22 12.74 -29.04
N SER A 222 5.58 12.93 -27.78
CA SER A 222 6.95 12.86 -27.31
C SER A 222 7.39 11.42 -27.49
N ALA A 223 8.55 11.22 -28.12
CA ALA A 223 9.10 9.88 -28.31
C ALA A 223 9.48 9.21 -26.97
N THR A 224 9.62 9.99 -25.88
CA THR A 224 10.09 9.53 -24.57
C THR A 224 9.15 10.00 -23.45
N ALA A 225 8.89 9.12 -22.49
CA ALA A 225 8.04 9.47 -21.34
C ALA A 225 8.78 10.46 -20.40
N PRO A 226 8.09 11.41 -19.74
CA PRO A 226 8.74 12.40 -18.86
C PRO A 226 9.63 11.79 -17.76
N GLU A 227 9.24 10.63 -17.23
CA GLU A 227 10.01 9.89 -16.22
C GLU A 227 11.30 9.25 -16.76
N GLU A 228 11.40 9.04 -18.08
CA GLU A 228 12.62 8.57 -18.75
C GLU A 228 13.54 9.76 -19.06
N GLU A 229 12.97 10.87 -19.54
CA GLU A 229 13.72 12.08 -19.90
C GLU A 229 14.29 12.79 -18.67
N LEU A 230 13.46 13.03 -17.66
CA LEU A 230 13.85 13.73 -16.42
C LEU A 230 14.42 12.78 -15.36
N GLY A 231 14.33 11.47 -15.60
CA GLY A 231 14.69 10.44 -14.65
C GLY A 231 13.77 10.41 -13.42
N ASN A 232 14.19 9.63 -12.43
CA ASN A 232 13.42 9.41 -11.20
C ASN A 232 14.33 9.46 -9.98
N LEU A 233 14.12 10.44 -9.11
CA LEU A 233 14.95 10.64 -7.92
C LEU A 233 14.34 10.00 -6.67
N ALA A 234 15.19 9.45 -5.81
CA ALA A 234 14.80 8.83 -4.55
C ALA A 234 13.86 9.67 -3.66
N PRO A 235 14.12 10.97 -3.38
CA PRO A 235 13.24 11.77 -2.55
C PRO A 235 11.85 11.96 -3.19
N THR A 236 11.78 12.12 -4.51
CA THR A 236 10.53 12.24 -5.28
C THR A 236 9.68 10.98 -5.12
N ALA A 237 10.30 9.81 -5.27
CA ALA A 237 9.63 8.53 -5.08
C ALA A 237 9.12 8.34 -3.65
N ALA A 238 9.94 8.65 -2.64
CA ALA A 238 9.54 8.55 -1.24
C ALA A 238 8.41 9.53 -0.88
N MET A 239 8.44 10.76 -1.39
CA MET A 239 7.39 11.76 -1.17
C MET A 239 6.05 11.33 -1.77
N ALA A 240 6.04 10.92 -3.05
CA ALA A 240 4.84 10.44 -3.71
C ALA A 240 4.27 9.18 -3.03
N ALA A 241 5.12 8.22 -2.64
CA ALA A 241 4.69 7.04 -1.88
C ALA A 241 4.08 7.42 -0.51
N SER A 242 4.66 8.40 0.18
CA SER A 242 4.14 8.88 1.47
C SER A 242 2.76 9.52 1.33
N LEU A 243 2.57 10.32 0.28
CA LEU A 243 1.28 10.93 -0.03
C LEU A 243 0.24 9.88 -0.44
N GLN A 244 0.60 8.87 -1.24
CA GLN A 244 -0.28 7.74 -1.56
C GLN A 244 -0.70 6.98 -0.30
N ALA A 245 0.26 6.66 0.59
CA ALA A 245 -0.03 5.97 1.85
C ALA A 245 -0.97 6.79 2.75
N ALA A 246 -0.87 8.12 2.73
CA ALA A 246 -1.77 8.99 3.48
C ALA A 246 -3.22 8.95 2.95
N GLU A 247 -3.42 8.90 1.62
CA GLU A 247 -4.75 8.70 1.04
C GLU A 247 -5.28 7.29 1.32
N ALA A 248 -4.42 6.28 1.23
CA ALA A 248 -4.76 4.90 1.57
C ALA A 248 -5.24 4.78 3.03
N LEU A 249 -4.49 5.35 3.98
CA LEU A 249 -4.87 5.38 5.39
C LEU A 249 -6.26 5.98 5.59
N LYS A 250 -6.57 7.09 4.91
CA LYS A 250 -7.89 7.71 5.04
C LYS A 250 -8.99 6.79 4.51
N LEU A 251 -8.85 6.27 3.31
CA LEU A 251 -9.84 5.40 2.69
C LEU A 251 -10.10 4.13 3.51
N LEU A 252 -9.04 3.44 3.92
CA LEU A 252 -9.12 2.19 4.70
C LEU A 252 -9.68 2.39 6.13
N THR A 253 -9.71 3.63 6.61
CA THR A 253 -10.27 3.98 7.92
C THR A 253 -11.56 4.80 7.82
N GLY A 254 -12.21 4.80 6.65
CA GLY A 254 -13.52 5.43 6.43
C GLY A 254 -13.51 6.97 6.44
N ARG A 255 -12.33 7.59 6.30
CA ARG A 255 -12.18 9.05 6.20
C ARG A 255 -12.21 9.48 4.73
N PRO A 256 -12.81 10.64 4.39
CA PRO A 256 -12.87 11.09 3.01
C PRO A 256 -11.48 11.38 2.44
N PRO A 257 -11.23 11.06 1.17
CA PRO A 257 -9.99 11.41 0.51
C PRO A 257 -9.87 12.93 0.32
N ALA A 258 -8.65 13.36 0.05
CA ALA A 258 -8.40 14.71 -0.42
C ALA A 258 -9.14 14.95 -1.75
N PRO A 259 -9.92 16.05 -1.91
CA PRO A 259 -10.45 16.39 -3.23
C PRO A 259 -9.31 16.83 -4.16
N GLY A 260 -9.43 16.48 -5.44
CA GLY A 260 -8.51 16.90 -6.48
C GLY A 260 -7.22 16.08 -6.57
N MET A 261 -6.24 16.63 -7.28
CA MET A 261 -4.90 16.08 -7.46
C MET A 261 -3.89 16.90 -6.69
N PHE A 262 -3.11 16.24 -5.85
CA PHE A 262 -1.96 16.83 -5.19
C PHE A 262 -0.78 16.85 -6.16
N ILE A 263 -0.08 17.97 -6.29
CA ILE A 263 1.10 18.12 -7.11
C ILE A 263 2.20 18.74 -6.25
N PHE A 264 3.42 18.26 -6.40
CA PHE A 264 4.58 18.82 -5.71
C PHE A 264 5.75 18.98 -6.66
N ASP A 265 6.58 19.98 -6.37
CA ASP A 265 7.90 20.19 -6.97
C ASP A 265 8.94 20.35 -5.85
N LEU A 266 9.83 19.40 -5.73
CA LEU A 266 10.87 19.41 -4.69
C LEU A 266 12.05 20.34 -5.04
N ALA A 267 12.18 20.83 -6.28
CA ALA A 267 13.22 21.78 -6.63
C ALA A 267 12.99 23.13 -5.92
N ASP A 268 11.74 23.59 -5.95
CA ASP A 268 11.32 24.86 -5.37
C ASP A 268 10.61 24.70 -4.00
N GLY A 269 10.26 23.47 -3.63
CA GLY A 269 9.49 23.17 -2.41
C GLY A 269 8.00 23.48 -2.54
N ASP A 270 7.51 23.59 -3.78
CA ASP A 270 6.15 23.97 -4.09
C ASP A 270 5.19 22.79 -3.95
N VAL A 271 4.03 23.07 -3.37
CA VAL A 271 2.96 22.09 -3.17
C VAL A 271 1.63 22.73 -3.53
N GLN A 272 0.91 22.10 -4.46
CA GLN A 272 -0.36 22.59 -4.98
C GLN A 272 -1.42 21.50 -5.00
N ARG A 273 -2.67 21.94 -5.11
CA ARG A 273 -3.82 21.05 -5.27
C ARG A 273 -4.70 21.56 -6.39
N ILE A 274 -4.85 20.75 -7.43
CA ILE A 274 -5.68 21.06 -8.59
C ILE A 274 -7.03 20.36 -8.44
N ARG A 275 -8.12 21.09 -8.66
CA ARG A 275 -9.46 20.49 -8.71
C ARG A 275 -9.65 19.78 -10.04
N LEU A 276 -10.07 18.53 -9.96
CA LEU A 276 -10.31 17.61 -11.06
C LEU A 276 -11.77 17.68 -11.51
#